data_AF-A0A7S0LRX3-F1
#
_entry.id   AF-A0A7S0LRX3-F1
#
_cell.length_a   1.000
_cell.length_b   1.000
_cell.length_c   1.000
_cell.angle_alpha   90.00
_cell.angle_beta   90.00
_cell.angle_gamma   90.00
#
_symmetry.space_group_name_H-M   'P 1'
#
loop_
_entity.id
_entity.type
_entity.pdbx_description
1 polymer ?
#
loop_
_entity_poly.entity_id
_entity_poly.type
_entity_poly.pdbx_seq_one_letter_code
_entity_poly.pdbx_strand_id
1 'polypeptide(L)'
;MWPRGGSARMTHPPGLTVLYLTEVWERFSFYGLKALLVLFLNSGVLTAERFSGVSGSSLITSAFGQPSTTLEVQALSSQMNELYSGLAYITPLLGGVISDVLLGSRATLLAGGVLMAAGHGCMAVERYFLCGLLLLVLGNGLFKPTVSSILSRLYEPPALVALRDRGFAIFYTGINVGALLAPLVCGGLQHAWGYDYGFGAAGVGMLVGLACFLCGERHLPAEAPPTLCAPRLAGGSEGLEGRSESEKLLGPKRPSVGGDGPGAGLSAGSDVPHAAELTPLRRTGPAGGNAAMVCGGSIVSTTPSFGVLCAIGGGSSSSGGGGGGGDNGGGG
;
A
#
# COMPACT_ATOMS: atom_id res chain seq x y z
N MET A 1 -38.88 -1.35 22.34
CA MET A 1 -38.56 0.08 22.09
C MET A 1 -37.06 0.24 22.28
N TRP A 2 -36.28 0.24 21.19
CA TRP A 2 -34.81 0.33 21.27
C TRP A 2 -34.42 1.74 21.74
N PRO A 3 -33.55 1.89 22.76
CA PRO A 3 -33.10 3.20 23.20
C PRO A 3 -32.30 3.83 22.06
N ARG A 4 -32.86 4.86 21.42
CA ARG A 4 -32.07 5.78 20.60
C ARG A 4 -31.24 6.63 21.55
N GLY A 5 -30.14 6.07 22.06
CA GLY A 5 -29.10 6.85 22.71
C GLY A 5 -28.64 7.91 21.71
N GLY A 6 -28.76 9.19 22.09
CA GLY A 6 -28.33 10.30 21.24
C GLY A 6 -26.89 10.06 20.81
N SER A 7 -26.67 9.89 19.52
CA SER A 7 -25.33 9.73 18.97
C SER A 7 -24.60 11.05 19.17
N ALA A 8 -23.76 11.13 20.20
CA ALA A 8 -22.67 12.08 20.20
C ALA A 8 -21.99 11.95 18.82
N ARG A 9 -22.01 13.01 18.01
CA ARG A 9 -21.41 13.00 16.67
C ARG A 9 -19.91 12.80 16.84
N MET A 10 -19.47 11.54 16.78
CA MET A 10 -18.05 11.20 16.78
C MET A 10 -17.43 11.85 15.55
N THR A 11 -16.53 12.80 15.79
CA THR A 11 -15.91 13.62 14.75
C THR A 11 -14.55 13.04 14.40
N HIS A 12 -14.19 13.07 13.12
CA HIS A 12 -12.88 12.60 12.69
C HIS A 12 -11.75 13.48 13.25
N PRO A 13 -10.60 12.89 13.58
CA PRO A 13 -9.46 13.66 14.05
C PRO A 13 -8.93 14.63 12.96
N PRO A 14 -8.44 15.82 13.33
CA PRO A 14 -7.98 16.84 12.37
C PRO A 14 -6.81 16.36 11.50
N GLY A 15 -6.01 15.40 12.01
CA GLY A 15 -4.96 14.74 11.22
C GLY A 15 -5.48 14.05 9.95
N LEU A 16 -6.75 13.62 9.91
CA LEU A 16 -7.34 13.00 8.72
C LEU A 16 -7.35 13.99 7.55
N THR A 17 -7.73 15.25 7.80
CA THR A 17 -7.78 16.28 6.75
C THR A 17 -6.39 16.57 6.19
N VAL A 18 -5.37 16.57 7.04
CA VAL A 18 -3.97 16.76 6.62
C VAL A 18 -3.54 15.62 5.70
N LEU A 19 -3.76 14.37 6.11
CA LEU A 19 -3.40 13.19 5.31
C LEU A 19 -4.20 13.11 4.03
N TYR A 20 -5.50 13.43 4.07
CA TYR A 20 -6.36 13.52 2.91
C TYR A 20 -5.83 14.52 1.88
N LEU A 21 -5.55 15.77 2.29
CA LEU A 21 -5.04 16.79 1.37
C LEU A 21 -3.67 16.40 0.80
N THR A 22 -2.80 15.87 1.65
CA THR A 22 -1.47 15.40 1.22
C THR A 22 -1.61 14.31 0.15
N GLU A 23 -2.52 13.35 0.36
CA GLU A 23 -2.78 12.25 -0.58
C GLU A 23 -3.43 12.76 -1.89
N VAL A 24 -4.38 13.70 -1.83
CA VAL A 24 -4.98 14.31 -3.04
C VAL A 24 -3.89 14.89 -3.94
N TRP A 25 -2.98 15.67 -3.36
CA TRP A 25 -1.92 16.35 -4.10
C TRP A 25 -0.82 15.42 -4.61
N GLU A 26 -0.47 14.40 -3.82
CA GLU A 26 0.47 13.40 -4.27
C GLU A 26 -0.11 12.55 -5.42
N ARG A 27 -1.39 12.15 -5.32
CA ARG A 27 -2.10 11.46 -6.40
C ARG A 27 -2.29 12.34 -7.61
N PHE A 28 -2.55 13.63 -7.42
CA PHE A 28 -2.57 14.58 -8.52
C PHE A 28 -1.23 14.56 -9.28
N SER A 29 -0.12 14.62 -8.56
CA SER A 29 1.22 14.62 -9.16
C SER A 29 1.50 13.31 -9.91
N PHE A 30 1.22 12.17 -9.28
CA PHE A 30 1.41 10.85 -9.86
C PHE A 30 0.57 10.60 -11.13
N TYR A 31 -0.72 10.91 -11.10
CA TYR A 31 -1.59 10.73 -12.26
C TYR A 31 -1.34 11.77 -13.35
N GLY A 32 -0.86 12.97 -13.00
CA GLY A 32 -0.43 14.00 -13.94
C GLY A 32 0.77 13.53 -14.76
N LEU A 33 1.76 12.97 -14.09
CA LEU A 33 2.88 12.27 -14.73
C LEU A 33 2.39 11.13 -15.64
N LYS A 34 1.56 10.22 -15.12
CA LYS A 34 1.08 9.07 -15.90
C LYS A 34 0.31 9.48 -17.16
N ALA A 35 -0.42 10.59 -17.12
CA ALA A 35 -1.14 11.12 -18.28
C ALA A 35 -0.20 11.62 -19.38
N LEU A 36 0.95 12.19 -19.01
CA LEU A 36 1.88 12.82 -19.95
C LEU A 36 3.06 11.94 -20.35
N LEU A 37 3.43 10.95 -19.54
CA LEU A 37 4.68 10.21 -19.68
C LEU A 37 4.85 9.57 -21.06
N VAL A 38 3.87 8.78 -21.51
CA VAL A 38 3.92 8.11 -22.81
C VAL A 38 3.83 9.12 -23.96
N LEU A 39 3.02 10.18 -23.79
CA LEU A 39 2.91 11.24 -24.79
C LEU A 39 4.23 11.99 -24.98
N PHE A 40 4.96 12.25 -23.90
CA PHE A 40 6.26 12.91 -23.92
C PHE A 40 7.35 12.04 -24.56
N LEU A 41 7.38 10.74 -24.23
CA LEU A 41 8.34 9.82 -24.83
C LEU A 41 8.12 9.69 -26.35
N ASN A 42 6.85 9.70 -26.79
CA ASN A 42 6.48 9.69 -28.21
C ASN A 42 6.65 11.05 -28.92
N SER A 43 6.86 12.16 -28.20
CA SER A 43 6.98 13.49 -28.82
C SER A 43 8.35 13.77 -29.45
N GLY A 44 9.25 12.78 -29.47
CA GLY A 44 10.57 12.87 -30.11
C GLY A 44 11.76 12.96 -29.15
N VAL A 45 11.54 12.87 -27.83
CA VAL A 45 12.62 12.86 -26.82
C VAL A 45 13.55 11.65 -26.97
N LEU A 46 13.02 10.53 -27.46
CA LEU A 46 13.77 9.30 -27.72
C LEU A 46 14.54 9.31 -29.06
N THR A 47 14.53 10.42 -29.81
CA THR A 47 15.33 10.54 -31.05
C THR A 47 16.82 10.61 -30.74
N ALA A 48 17.67 10.11 -31.67
CA ALA A 48 19.11 9.99 -31.47
C ALA A 48 19.79 11.29 -30.99
N GLU A 49 19.43 12.43 -31.58
CA GLU A 49 20.03 13.72 -31.25
C GLU A 49 19.66 14.18 -29.83
N ARG A 50 18.38 14.14 -29.47
CA ARG A 50 17.89 14.61 -28.17
C ARG A 50 18.20 13.64 -27.04
N PHE A 51 18.03 12.33 -27.29
CA PHE A 51 18.20 11.30 -26.28
C PHE A 51 19.65 11.21 -25.79
N SER A 52 20.64 11.41 -26.67
CA SER A 52 22.06 11.45 -26.29
C SER A 52 22.37 12.53 -25.24
N GLY A 53 21.60 13.64 -25.26
CA GLY A 53 21.73 14.74 -24.29
C GLY A 53 21.10 14.47 -22.93
N VAL A 54 20.29 13.41 -22.78
CA VAL A 54 19.61 13.06 -21.53
C VAL A 54 20.55 12.31 -20.59
N SER A 55 20.58 12.73 -19.33
CA SER A 55 21.40 12.08 -18.31
C SER A 55 20.94 10.63 -18.07
N GLY A 56 21.83 9.66 -18.29
CA GLY A 56 21.52 8.23 -18.13
C GLY A 56 21.04 7.52 -19.40
N SER A 57 21.03 8.22 -20.55
CA SER A 57 20.64 7.65 -21.85
C SER A 57 21.46 6.43 -22.24
N SER A 58 22.76 6.41 -21.93
CA SER A 58 23.64 5.26 -22.19
C SER A 58 23.15 3.97 -21.54
N LEU A 59 22.58 4.03 -20.34
CA LEU A 59 22.07 2.84 -19.64
C LEU A 59 20.84 2.29 -20.35
N ILE A 60 19.90 3.17 -20.72
CA ILE A 60 18.69 2.79 -21.46
C ILE A 60 19.04 2.26 -22.84
N THR A 61 19.93 2.92 -23.58
CA THR A 61 20.37 2.46 -24.90
C THR A 61 21.06 1.10 -24.81
N SER A 62 21.85 0.84 -23.76
CA SER A 62 22.49 -0.46 -23.57
C SER A 62 21.51 -1.59 -23.22
N ALA A 63 20.42 -1.27 -22.52
CA ALA A 63 19.44 -2.25 -22.05
C ALA A 63 18.34 -2.55 -23.08
N PHE A 64 17.89 -1.53 -23.81
CA PHE A 64 16.72 -1.61 -24.70
C PHE A 64 17.05 -1.36 -26.18
N GLY A 65 18.29 -0.98 -26.50
CA GLY A 65 18.66 -0.53 -27.84
C GLY A 65 18.16 0.88 -28.14
N GLN A 66 18.69 1.47 -29.21
CA GLN A 66 18.28 2.79 -29.66
C GLN A 66 17.12 2.64 -30.66
N PRO A 67 15.94 3.21 -30.39
CA PRO A 67 14.82 3.10 -31.31
C PRO A 67 15.11 3.89 -32.60
N SER A 68 14.92 3.23 -33.73
CA SER A 68 15.19 3.74 -35.08
C SER A 68 13.90 3.95 -35.89
N THR A 69 12.82 3.25 -35.54
CA THR A 69 11.51 3.37 -36.19
C THR A 69 10.44 3.92 -35.24
N THR A 70 9.34 4.45 -35.79
CA THR A 70 8.21 4.96 -35.00
C THR A 70 7.55 3.87 -34.13
N LEU A 71 7.52 2.63 -34.62
CA LEU A 71 7.01 1.48 -33.87
C LEU A 71 7.91 1.12 -32.67
N GLU A 72 9.22 1.23 -32.83
CA GLU A 72 10.18 1.00 -31.74
C GLU A 72 10.09 2.09 -30.67
N VAL A 73 9.92 3.36 -31.05
CA VAL A 73 9.71 4.47 -30.10
C VAL A 73 8.45 4.23 -29.27
N GLN A 74 7.36 3.81 -29.91
CA GLN A 74 6.11 3.52 -29.19
C GLN A 74 6.26 2.31 -28.26
N ALA A 75 6.93 1.25 -28.71
CA ALA A 75 7.19 0.06 -27.89
C ALA A 75 8.05 0.41 -26.66
N LEU A 76 9.14 1.17 -26.85
CA LEU A 76 10.01 1.60 -25.76
C LEU A 76 9.27 2.52 -24.77
N SER A 77 8.43 3.43 -25.28
CA SER A 77 7.63 4.33 -24.44
C SER A 77 6.68 3.57 -23.50
N SER A 78 6.00 2.55 -24.02
CA SER A 78 5.13 1.67 -23.22
C SER A 78 5.93 0.87 -22.19
N GLN A 79 7.07 0.29 -22.59
CA GLN A 79 7.95 -0.46 -21.68
C GLN A 79 8.46 0.41 -20.53
N MET A 80 8.88 1.65 -20.82
CA MET A 80 9.33 2.59 -19.79
C MET A 80 8.21 2.96 -18.82
N ASN A 81 6.99 3.21 -19.32
CA ASN A 81 5.83 3.52 -18.49
C ASN A 81 5.40 2.34 -17.61
N GLU A 82 5.46 1.11 -18.13
CA GLU A 82 5.17 -0.11 -17.39
C GLU A 82 6.24 -0.43 -16.36
N LEU A 83 7.52 -0.26 -16.71
CA LEU A 83 8.64 -0.43 -15.78
C LEU A 83 8.54 0.58 -14.63
N TYR A 84 8.27 1.85 -14.94
CA TYR A 84 8.00 2.88 -13.93
C TYR A 84 6.87 2.46 -13.00
N SER A 85 5.74 2.00 -13.57
CA SER A 85 4.58 1.58 -12.79
C SER A 85 4.89 0.37 -11.92
N GLY A 86 5.56 -0.65 -12.47
CA GLY A 86 5.97 -1.85 -11.73
C GLY A 86 6.89 -1.51 -10.57
N LEU A 87 7.90 -0.66 -10.79
CA LEU A 87 8.79 -0.19 -9.74
C LEU A 87 8.05 0.62 -8.68
N ALA A 88 7.06 1.43 -9.07
CA ALA A 88 6.22 2.17 -8.12
C ALA A 88 5.35 1.26 -7.24
N TYR A 89 5.08 0.01 -7.64
CA TYR A 89 4.41 -0.97 -6.79
C TYR A 89 5.37 -1.80 -5.94
N ILE A 90 6.60 -2.02 -6.41
CA ILE A 90 7.60 -2.84 -5.70
C ILE A 90 8.35 -2.02 -4.65
N THR A 91 8.79 -0.81 -4.97
CA THR A 91 9.59 0.03 -4.05
C THR A 91 8.91 0.37 -2.72
N PRO A 92 7.56 0.51 -2.62
CA PRO A 92 6.88 0.66 -1.33
C PRO A 92 7.16 -0.46 -0.32
N LEU A 93 7.40 -1.69 -0.78
CA LEU A 93 7.76 -2.80 0.11
C LEU A 93 9.06 -2.51 0.85
N LEU A 94 10.05 -1.96 0.15
CA LEU A 94 11.34 -1.57 0.72
C LEU A 94 11.20 -0.31 1.59
N GLY A 95 10.42 0.66 1.15
CA GLY A 95 10.21 1.90 1.90
C GLY A 95 9.50 1.69 3.24
N GLY A 96 8.58 0.72 3.33
CA GLY A 96 7.96 0.34 4.61
C GLY A 96 8.98 -0.15 5.63
N VAL A 97 9.89 -1.03 5.21
CA VAL A 97 10.98 -1.51 6.07
C VAL A 97 11.89 -0.36 6.51
N ILE A 98 12.23 0.55 5.61
CA ILE A 98 13.05 1.73 5.92
C ILE A 98 12.34 2.64 6.94
N SER A 99 11.03 2.84 6.78
CA SER A 99 10.18 3.61 7.69
C SER A 99 10.14 3.02 9.09
N ASP A 100 9.97 1.70 9.19
CA ASP A 100 9.76 1.02 10.48
C ASP A 100 11.07 0.80 11.26
N VAL A 101 12.18 0.63 10.54
CA VAL A 101 13.46 0.21 11.12
C VAL A 101 14.44 1.36 11.27
N LEU A 102 14.55 2.25 10.27
CA LEU A 102 15.70 3.15 10.15
C LEU A 102 15.35 4.62 10.44
N LEU A 103 14.41 5.22 9.70
CA LEU A 103 14.19 6.67 9.72
C LEU A 103 12.98 7.11 10.56
N GLY A 104 12.04 6.21 10.83
CA GLY A 104 10.74 6.59 11.36
C GLY A 104 9.77 7.03 10.24
N SER A 105 8.48 6.99 10.54
CA SER A 105 7.41 7.40 9.63
C SER A 105 7.52 8.85 9.19
N ARG A 106 7.79 9.80 10.09
CA ARG A 106 7.76 11.22 9.70
C ARG A 106 8.90 11.56 8.73
N ALA A 107 10.13 11.18 9.09
CA ALA A 107 11.29 11.48 8.28
C ALA A 107 11.25 10.74 6.94
N THR A 108 10.75 9.50 6.90
CA THR A 108 10.61 8.73 5.66
C THR A 108 9.60 9.35 4.71
N LEU A 109 8.44 9.79 5.23
CA LEU A 109 7.44 10.48 4.42
C LEU A 109 7.98 11.78 3.85
N LEU A 110 8.64 12.61 4.67
CA LEU A 110 9.23 13.88 4.23
C LEU A 110 10.34 13.66 3.19
N ALA A 111 11.24 12.70 3.42
CA ALA A 111 12.28 12.35 2.46
C ALA A 111 11.67 11.88 1.13
N GLY A 112 10.64 11.02 1.19
CA GLY A 112 9.91 10.56 0.02
C GLY A 112 9.25 11.71 -0.75
N GLY A 113 8.57 12.62 -0.03
CA GLY A 113 7.89 13.76 -0.64
C GLY A 113 8.86 14.77 -1.27
N VAL A 114 10.01 15.03 -0.64
CA VAL A 114 11.07 15.87 -1.23
C VAL A 114 11.66 15.23 -2.47
N LEU A 115 11.92 13.91 -2.47
CA LEU A 115 12.40 13.18 -3.64
C LEU A 115 11.38 13.24 -4.79
N MET A 116 10.08 13.10 -4.51
CA MET A 116 9.03 13.25 -5.53
C MET A 116 8.96 14.66 -6.10
N ALA A 117 9.07 15.69 -5.26
CA ALA A 117 9.05 17.08 -5.70
C ALA A 117 10.26 17.41 -6.58
N ALA A 118 11.45 16.98 -6.16
CA ALA A 118 12.68 17.09 -6.95
C ALA A 118 12.57 16.31 -8.26
N GLY A 119 11.99 15.10 -8.23
CA GLY A 119 11.76 14.28 -9.42
C GLY A 119 10.88 14.96 -10.46
N HIS A 120 9.74 15.54 -10.06
CA HIS A 120 8.90 16.33 -10.98
C HIS A 120 9.61 17.61 -11.46
N GLY A 121 10.40 18.26 -10.60
CA GLY A 121 11.23 19.40 -11.00
C GLY A 121 12.27 19.02 -12.06
N CYS A 122 12.91 17.86 -11.93
CA CYS A 122 13.82 17.32 -12.95
C CYS A 122 13.08 16.99 -14.26
N MET A 123 11.83 16.54 -14.19
CA MET A 123 11.02 16.20 -15.37
C MET A 123 10.59 17.43 -16.17
N ALA A 124 10.52 18.61 -15.54
CA ALA A 124 10.27 19.88 -16.23
C ALA A 124 11.46 20.33 -17.10
N VAL A 125 12.58 19.61 -17.06
CA VAL A 125 13.76 19.85 -17.90
C VAL A 125 14.15 18.55 -18.60
N GLU A 126 13.98 18.49 -19.92
CA GLU A 126 14.20 17.29 -20.76
C GLU A 126 15.52 16.55 -20.45
N ARG A 127 16.62 17.29 -20.19
CA ARG A 127 17.94 16.73 -19.86
C ARG A 127 17.96 15.83 -18.62
N TYR A 128 17.12 16.10 -17.63
CA TYR A 128 17.11 15.38 -16.35
C TYR A 128 15.94 14.40 -16.23
N PHE A 129 15.20 14.16 -17.31
CA PHE A 129 14.00 13.34 -17.32
C PHE A 129 14.18 11.93 -16.70
N LEU A 130 15.21 11.18 -17.11
CA LEU A 130 15.45 9.83 -16.57
C LEU A 130 15.85 9.85 -15.09
N CYS A 131 16.60 10.86 -14.68
CA CYS A 131 16.92 11.09 -13.26
C CYS A 131 15.63 11.39 -12.48
N GLY A 132 14.75 12.22 -13.04
CA GLY A 132 13.44 12.53 -12.47
C GLY A 132 12.58 11.27 -12.26
N LEU A 133 12.48 10.39 -13.26
CA LEU A 133 11.78 9.11 -13.13
C LEU A 133 12.33 8.24 -12.00
N LEU A 134 13.66 8.16 -11.85
CA LEU A 134 14.29 7.41 -10.77
C LEU A 134 13.95 8.01 -9.40
N LEU A 135 14.07 9.34 -9.26
CA LEU A 135 13.72 10.05 -8.02
C LEU A 135 12.25 9.83 -7.64
N LEU A 136 11.35 9.82 -8.63
CA LEU A 136 9.94 9.56 -8.42
C LEU A 136 9.65 8.14 -7.93
N VAL A 137 10.33 7.14 -8.51
CA VAL A 137 10.23 5.74 -8.07
C VAL A 137 10.68 5.62 -6.61
N LEU A 138 11.85 6.16 -6.28
CA LEU A 138 12.38 6.10 -4.91
C LEU A 138 11.50 6.88 -3.93
N GLY A 139 11.06 8.09 -4.31
CA GLY A 139 10.17 8.92 -3.50
C GLY A 139 8.84 8.25 -3.21
N ASN A 140 8.22 7.63 -4.23
CA ASN A 140 7.00 6.83 -4.08
C ASN A 140 7.19 5.63 -3.16
N GLY A 141 8.33 4.95 -3.25
CA GLY A 141 8.66 3.87 -2.35
C GLY A 141 8.63 4.30 -0.87
N LEU A 142 9.24 5.44 -0.54
CA LEU A 142 9.28 5.95 0.83
C LEU A 142 7.93 6.55 1.28
N PHE A 143 7.24 7.27 0.40
CA PHE A 143 6.06 8.04 0.77
C PHE A 143 4.82 7.15 1.03
N LYS A 144 4.52 6.24 0.11
CA LYS A 144 3.26 5.47 0.10
C LYS A 144 2.99 4.60 1.33
N PRO A 145 3.90 3.68 1.72
CA PRO A 145 3.64 2.79 2.85
C PRO A 145 3.51 3.60 4.14
N THR A 146 4.26 4.69 4.24
CA THR A 146 4.35 5.51 5.43
C THR A 146 3.11 6.38 5.67
N VAL A 147 2.52 6.98 4.63
CA VAL A 147 1.24 7.71 4.77
C VAL A 147 0.14 6.80 5.31
N SER A 148 0.03 5.58 4.78
CA SER A 148 -0.96 4.59 5.22
C SER A 148 -0.73 4.15 6.67
N SER A 149 0.53 3.97 7.07
CA SER A 149 0.89 3.68 8.47
C SER A 149 0.45 4.79 9.43
N ILE A 150 0.74 6.07 9.11
CA ILE A 150 0.32 7.21 9.94
C ILE A 150 -1.22 7.30 10.01
N LEU A 151 -1.91 7.07 8.89
CA LEU A 151 -3.38 7.04 8.86
C LEU A 151 -3.95 5.95 9.77
N SER A 152 -3.37 4.74 9.73
CA SER A 152 -3.79 3.64 10.60
C SER A 152 -3.64 4.01 12.08
N ARG A 153 -2.47 4.57 12.44
CA ARG A 153 -2.15 4.99 13.82
C ARG A 153 -3.09 6.08 14.35
N LEU A 154 -3.61 6.94 13.47
CA LEU A 154 -4.57 7.97 13.82
C LEU A 154 -5.87 7.40 14.45
N TYR A 155 -6.20 6.15 14.15
CA TYR A 155 -7.41 5.45 14.62
C TYR A 155 -7.12 4.32 15.62
N GLU A 156 -5.89 4.20 16.13
CA GLU A 156 -5.55 3.26 17.21
C GLU A 156 -6.27 3.54 18.55
N PRO A 157 -6.52 4.80 18.96
CA PRO A 157 -7.21 5.06 20.22
C PRO A 157 -8.61 4.40 20.25
N PRO A 158 -8.99 3.70 21.34
CA PRO A 158 -10.24 2.92 21.41
C PRO A 158 -11.50 3.71 21.06
N ALA A 159 -11.52 5.01 21.39
CA ALA A 159 -12.62 5.92 21.08
C ALA A 159 -12.84 6.18 19.58
N LEU A 160 -11.80 5.96 18.74
CA LEU A 160 -11.81 6.28 17.31
C LEU A 160 -11.89 5.04 16.41
N VAL A 161 -11.72 3.83 16.96
CA VAL A 161 -11.73 2.57 16.19
C VAL A 161 -13.01 2.42 15.37
N ALA A 162 -14.17 2.80 15.91
CA ALA A 162 -15.45 2.74 15.20
C ALA A 162 -15.56 3.68 13.99
N LEU A 163 -14.70 4.71 13.91
CA LEU A 163 -14.63 5.64 12.78
C LEU A 163 -13.59 5.25 11.73
N ARG A 164 -12.74 4.23 12.01
CA ARG A 164 -11.59 3.88 11.18
C ARG A 164 -11.98 3.63 9.72
N ASP A 165 -12.94 2.76 9.47
CA ASP A 165 -13.33 2.38 8.10
C ASP A 165 -13.87 3.57 7.30
N ARG A 166 -14.63 4.46 7.95
CA ARG A 166 -15.10 5.72 7.35
C ARG A 166 -13.94 6.68 7.07
N GLY A 167 -12.97 6.75 7.98
CA GLY A 167 -11.75 7.53 7.82
C GLY A 167 -10.94 7.07 6.60
N PHE A 168 -10.72 5.77 6.45
CA PHE A 168 -10.06 5.19 5.27
C PHE A 168 -10.86 5.43 3.99
N ALA A 169 -12.19 5.30 4.02
CA ALA A 169 -13.02 5.62 2.87
C ALA A 169 -12.86 7.09 2.43
N ILE A 170 -12.91 8.04 3.38
CA ILE A 170 -12.67 9.47 3.10
C ILE A 170 -11.27 9.68 2.51
N PHE A 171 -10.24 9.09 3.13
CA PHE A 171 -8.89 9.15 2.62
C PHE A 171 -8.78 8.66 1.16
N TYR A 172 -9.39 7.51 0.85
CA TYR A 172 -9.39 6.96 -0.50
C TYR A 172 -10.21 7.77 -1.50
N THR A 173 -11.24 8.50 -1.08
CA THR A 173 -11.91 9.44 -2.00
C THR A 173 -10.94 10.52 -2.51
N GLY A 174 -9.93 10.90 -1.72
CA GLY A 174 -8.90 11.84 -2.13
C GLY A 174 -8.08 11.35 -3.32
N ILE A 175 -7.82 10.04 -3.39
CA ILE A 175 -7.13 9.40 -4.52
C ILE A 175 -7.90 9.64 -5.81
N ASN A 176 -9.22 9.41 -5.80
CA ASN A 176 -10.07 9.61 -6.97
C ASN A 176 -10.13 11.08 -7.39
N VAL A 177 -10.17 12.01 -6.43
CA VAL A 177 -10.15 13.46 -6.70
C VAL A 177 -8.85 13.86 -7.40
N GLY A 178 -7.70 13.45 -6.86
CA GLY A 178 -6.39 13.72 -7.47
C GLY A 178 -6.26 13.10 -8.87
N ALA A 179 -6.68 11.85 -9.03
CA ALA A 179 -6.65 11.12 -10.30
C ALA A 179 -7.54 11.75 -11.38
N LEU A 180 -8.67 12.33 -11.00
CA LEU A 180 -9.58 13.02 -11.91
C LEU A 180 -9.00 14.37 -12.36
N LEU A 181 -8.50 15.17 -11.41
CA LEU A 181 -8.05 16.53 -11.70
C LEU A 181 -6.73 16.58 -12.45
N ALA A 182 -5.85 15.60 -12.21
CA ALA A 182 -4.50 15.68 -12.74
C ALA A 182 -4.37 15.63 -14.27
N PRO A 183 -5.01 14.69 -14.99
CA PRO A 183 -4.94 14.69 -16.45
C PRO A 183 -5.55 15.96 -17.07
N LEU A 184 -6.61 16.49 -16.46
CA LEU A 184 -7.27 17.71 -16.93
C LEU A 184 -6.35 18.93 -16.81
N VAL A 185 -5.71 19.10 -15.66
CA VAL A 185 -4.81 20.24 -15.42
C VAL A 185 -3.49 20.05 -16.14
N CYS A 186 -2.78 18.94 -15.91
CA CYS A 186 -1.45 18.73 -16.48
C CYS A 186 -1.51 18.58 -18.01
N GLY A 187 -2.53 17.87 -18.52
CA GLY A 187 -2.79 17.75 -19.96
C GLY A 187 -3.19 19.08 -20.60
N GLY A 188 -4.04 19.85 -19.93
CA GLY A 188 -4.42 21.19 -20.39
C GLY A 188 -3.22 22.14 -20.48
N LEU A 189 -2.37 22.17 -19.44
CA LEU A 189 -1.15 22.98 -19.44
C LEU A 189 -0.13 22.50 -20.47
N GLN A 190 0.01 21.18 -20.64
CA GLN A 190 0.86 20.61 -21.68
C GLN A 190 0.41 21.03 -23.07
N HIS A 191 -0.89 21.02 -23.35
CA HIS A 191 -1.43 21.42 -24.65
C HIS A 191 -1.22 22.92 -24.92
N ALA A 192 -1.37 23.77 -23.90
CA ALA A 192 -1.26 25.23 -24.05
C ALA A 192 0.19 25.76 -24.10
N TRP A 193 1.07 25.22 -23.26
CA TRP A 193 2.42 25.78 -23.03
C TRP A 193 3.56 24.77 -23.16
N GLY A 194 3.27 23.49 -23.41
CA GLY A 194 4.27 22.45 -23.59
C GLY A 194 4.52 21.59 -22.36
N TYR A 195 5.32 20.53 -22.54
CA TYR A 195 5.51 19.47 -21.55
C TYR A 195 6.13 19.95 -20.24
N ASP A 196 7.02 20.94 -20.29
CA ASP A 196 7.67 21.49 -19.09
C ASP A 196 6.64 22.06 -18.10
N TYR A 197 5.59 22.71 -18.61
CA TYR A 197 4.48 23.23 -17.81
C TYR A 197 3.55 22.13 -17.31
N GLY A 198 3.34 21.08 -18.10
CA GLY A 198 2.58 19.90 -17.69
C GLY A 198 3.24 19.16 -16.52
N PHE A 199 4.52 18.82 -16.65
CA PHE A 199 5.29 18.19 -15.56
C PHE A 199 5.53 19.15 -14.39
N GLY A 200 5.75 20.44 -14.68
CA GLY A 200 5.87 21.48 -13.66
C GLY A 200 4.60 21.61 -12.81
N ALA A 201 3.41 21.52 -13.39
CA ALA A 201 2.15 21.53 -12.66
C ALA A 201 2.03 20.35 -11.68
N ALA A 202 2.43 19.15 -12.11
CA ALA A 202 2.52 17.99 -11.22
C ALA A 202 3.54 18.23 -10.09
N GLY A 203 4.68 18.85 -10.37
CA GLY A 203 5.66 19.25 -9.35
C GLY A 203 5.12 20.25 -8.33
N VAL A 204 4.39 21.27 -8.79
CA VAL A 204 3.69 22.24 -7.91
C VAL A 204 2.68 21.51 -7.03
N GLY A 205 1.91 20.57 -7.59
CA GLY A 205 1.00 19.75 -6.81
C GLY A 205 1.71 19.03 -5.66
N MET A 206 2.84 18.39 -5.93
CA MET A 206 3.63 17.69 -4.92
C MET A 206 4.16 18.65 -3.83
N LEU A 207 4.62 19.85 -4.21
CA LEU A 207 5.05 20.88 -3.27
C LEU A 207 3.90 21.35 -2.37
N VAL A 208 2.69 21.52 -2.92
CA VAL A 208 1.50 21.86 -2.13
C VAL A 208 1.16 20.73 -1.16
N GLY A 209 1.20 19.46 -1.61
CA GLY A 209 1.01 18.31 -0.75
C GLY A 209 2.00 18.27 0.43
N LEU A 210 3.28 18.48 0.14
CA LEU A 210 4.33 18.54 1.16
C LEU A 210 4.13 19.72 2.13
N ALA A 211 3.72 20.89 1.63
CA ALA A 211 3.38 22.05 2.45
C ALA A 211 2.16 21.77 3.36
N CYS A 212 1.12 21.11 2.83
CA CYS A 212 -0.04 20.68 3.63
C CYS A 212 0.39 19.75 4.77
N PHE A 213 1.27 18.79 4.49
CA PHE A 213 1.81 17.88 5.51
C PHE A 213 2.60 18.64 6.58
N LEU A 214 3.54 19.50 6.19
CA LEU A 214 4.37 20.27 7.11
C LEU A 214 3.55 21.21 8.01
N CYS A 215 2.56 21.91 7.44
CA CYS A 215 1.67 22.79 8.20
C CYS A 215 0.73 22.01 9.14
N GLY A 216 0.35 20.80 8.73
CA GLY A 216 -0.62 19.96 9.43
C GLY A 216 -0.01 19.01 10.46
N GLU A 217 1.31 18.86 10.47
CA GLU A 217 2.04 17.83 11.21
C GLU A 217 1.73 17.82 12.72
N ARG A 218 1.52 18.99 13.31
CA ARG A 218 1.15 19.13 14.73
C ARG A 218 -0.12 18.39 15.15
N HIS A 219 -0.97 18.01 14.20
CA HIS A 219 -2.22 17.27 14.43
C HIS A 219 -2.08 15.76 14.23
N LEU A 220 -0.87 15.28 13.89
CA LEU A 220 -0.58 13.86 13.71
C LEU A 220 -0.15 13.23 15.04
N PRO A 221 -0.41 11.92 15.23
CA PRO A 221 -0.01 11.22 16.44
C PRO A 221 1.51 11.23 16.62
N ALA A 222 1.96 11.35 17.87
CA ALA A 222 3.38 11.32 18.22
C ALA A 222 4.04 10.05 17.70
N GLU A 223 5.24 10.18 17.14
CA GLU A 223 5.98 9.07 16.53
C GLU A 223 6.52 8.11 17.60
N ALA A 224 6.37 6.80 17.37
CA ALA A 224 7.10 5.81 18.14
C ALA A 224 8.56 5.81 17.64
N PRO A 225 9.57 5.79 18.53
CA PRO A 225 10.96 5.79 18.09
C PRO A 225 11.24 4.58 17.18
N PRO A 226 12.04 4.73 16.10
CA PRO A 226 12.33 3.64 15.19
C PRO A 226 12.94 2.47 15.95
N THR A 227 12.67 1.24 15.51
CA THR A 227 13.05 0.02 16.26
C THR A 227 14.56 -0.13 16.48
N LEU A 228 15.41 0.43 15.62
CA LEU A 228 16.87 0.49 15.84
C LEU A 228 17.30 1.55 16.87
N CYS A 229 16.45 2.52 17.18
CA CYS A 229 16.71 3.62 18.11
C CYS A 229 15.90 3.48 19.42
N ALA A 230 14.98 2.51 19.48
CA ALA A 230 14.40 2.10 20.74
C ALA A 230 15.53 1.56 21.63
N PRO A 231 15.77 2.13 22.82
CA PRO A 231 16.71 1.50 23.75
C PRO A 231 16.18 0.08 23.98
N ARG A 232 17.00 -0.93 23.71
CA ARG A 232 16.84 -2.22 24.39
C ARG A 232 17.02 -1.90 25.86
N LEU A 233 15.93 -1.52 26.54
CA LEU A 233 15.90 -1.62 27.98
C LEU A 233 16.22 -3.08 28.27
N ALA A 234 17.34 -3.23 28.95
CA ALA A 234 17.96 -4.48 29.32
C ALA A 234 16.92 -5.45 29.87
N GLY A 235 17.15 -6.75 29.63
CA GLY A 235 16.50 -7.77 30.45
C GLY A 235 16.67 -7.41 31.92
N GLY A 236 15.54 -7.31 32.62
CA GLY A 236 15.49 -6.91 34.01
C GLY A 236 14.11 -7.24 34.57
N SER A 237 13.99 -8.49 35.02
CA SER A 237 12.96 -9.05 35.90
C SER A 237 11.85 -8.13 36.42
N GLU A 238 10.65 -8.30 35.87
CA GLU A 238 9.37 -8.10 36.57
C GLU A 238 8.47 -9.25 36.10
N GLY A 239 7.81 -10.04 36.92
CA GLY A 239 7.81 -10.20 38.35
C GLY A 239 7.07 -11.52 38.52
N LEU A 240 7.77 -12.53 39.00
CA LEU A 240 7.22 -13.82 39.37
C LEU A 240 6.47 -13.64 40.70
N GLU A 241 5.48 -12.74 40.73
CA GLU A 241 4.78 -12.30 41.95
C GLU A 241 3.29 -12.57 41.78
N GLY A 242 2.97 -13.86 41.66
CA GLY A 242 1.59 -14.36 41.61
C GLY A 242 1.45 -15.75 42.24
N ARG A 243 2.45 -16.20 43.01
CA ARG A 243 2.51 -17.57 43.50
C ARG A 243 3.04 -17.67 44.94
N SER A 244 2.52 -16.86 45.86
CA SER A 244 2.73 -17.10 47.29
C SER A 244 1.60 -16.62 48.22
N GLU A 245 0.34 -16.67 47.79
CA GLU A 245 -0.80 -16.41 48.68
C GLU A 245 -1.73 -17.62 48.89
N SER A 246 -1.50 -18.75 48.21
CA SER A 246 -2.31 -19.97 48.43
C SER A 246 -1.83 -20.87 49.58
N GLU A 247 -0.77 -20.50 50.30
CA GLU A 247 -0.14 -21.33 51.34
C GLU A 247 -0.25 -20.75 52.77
N LYS A 248 -1.27 -19.91 53.03
CA LYS A 248 -1.53 -19.36 54.38
C LYS A 248 -2.91 -19.67 54.98
N LEU A 249 -3.71 -20.52 54.35
CA LEU A 249 -4.97 -21.02 54.94
C LEU A 249 -4.87 -22.50 55.38
N LEU A 250 -3.90 -22.80 56.25
CA LEU A 250 -3.87 -24.06 56.99
C LEU A 250 -3.55 -23.78 58.46
N GLY A 251 -4.59 -23.83 59.29
CA GLY A 251 -4.58 -23.74 60.74
C GLY A 251 -5.87 -24.36 61.31
N PRO A 252 -5.89 -24.82 62.58
CA PRO A 252 -5.83 -26.25 62.88
C PRO A 252 -7.18 -26.90 63.29
N LYS A 253 -7.21 -28.24 63.16
CA LYS A 253 -8.23 -29.18 63.66
C LYS A 253 -8.71 -28.90 65.09
N ARG A 254 -10.02 -29.09 65.34
CA ARG A 254 -10.57 -29.77 66.54
C ARG A 254 -11.83 -30.60 66.21
N PRO A 255 -12.10 -31.71 66.92
CA PRO A 255 -13.24 -32.61 66.70
C PRO A 255 -14.32 -32.53 67.81
N SER A 256 -15.59 -32.86 67.50
CA SER A 256 -16.63 -33.41 68.41
C SER A 256 -17.97 -33.54 67.63
N VAL A 257 -18.53 -34.73 67.35
CA VAL A 257 -19.35 -35.66 68.18
C VAL A 257 -20.83 -35.23 68.34
N GLY A 258 -21.73 -36.15 67.94
CA GLY A 258 -23.13 -36.35 68.41
C GLY A 258 -24.18 -35.39 67.86
N GLY A 259 -25.42 -35.73 67.50
CA GLY A 259 -26.24 -36.94 67.61
C GLY A 259 -27.71 -36.52 67.36
N ASP A 260 -28.58 -37.52 67.12
CA ASP A 260 -30.06 -37.51 67.25
C ASP A 260 -30.97 -37.03 66.09
N GLY A 261 -31.57 -38.03 65.41
CA GLY A 261 -33.02 -38.29 65.55
C GLY A 261 -34.00 -37.75 64.48
N PRO A 262 -35.17 -38.40 64.27
CA PRO A 262 -35.73 -38.65 62.93
C PRO A 262 -37.12 -38.03 62.66
N GLY A 263 -37.58 -38.04 61.39
CA GLY A 263 -39.00 -37.84 61.08
C GLY A 263 -39.41 -37.55 59.64
N ALA A 264 -39.81 -38.61 58.93
CA ALA A 264 -40.94 -38.73 57.99
C ALA A 264 -41.07 -37.87 56.70
N GLY A 265 -41.35 -38.55 55.58
CA GLY A 265 -42.09 -37.99 54.45
C GLY A 265 -41.80 -38.62 53.08
N LEU A 266 -42.57 -39.63 52.70
CA LEU A 266 -42.55 -40.33 51.40
C LEU A 266 -42.99 -39.44 50.22
N SER A 267 -42.35 -39.59 49.05
CA SER A 267 -42.96 -40.14 47.81
C SER A 267 -42.11 -39.86 46.56
N ALA A 268 -41.91 -40.92 45.75
CA ALA A 268 -41.80 -41.01 44.28
C ALA A 268 -41.03 -39.90 43.51
N GLY A 269 -40.08 -40.16 42.62
CA GLY A 269 -39.82 -41.33 41.77
C GLY A 269 -39.45 -40.82 40.36
N SER A 270 -38.44 -41.45 39.76
CA SER A 270 -37.95 -41.32 38.37
C SER A 270 -37.18 -40.04 37.96
N ASP A 271 -35.86 -40.12 38.17
CA ASP A 271 -34.80 -40.20 37.15
C ASP A 271 -34.63 -39.09 36.09
N VAL A 272 -33.63 -38.25 36.36
CA VAL A 272 -32.78 -37.55 35.39
C VAL A 272 -31.32 -37.79 35.81
N PRO A 273 -30.41 -38.23 34.92
CA PRO A 273 -28.99 -38.13 35.21
C PRO A 273 -28.27 -37.11 34.32
N HIS A 274 -27.47 -36.32 35.03
CA HIS A 274 -26.10 -35.91 34.71
C HIS A 274 -25.83 -34.84 33.65
N ALA A 275 -25.69 -33.61 34.17
CA ALA A 275 -24.49 -32.82 33.95
C ALA A 275 -23.26 -33.53 34.53
N ALA A 276 -22.15 -33.54 33.78
CA ALA A 276 -20.81 -33.80 34.27
C ALA A 276 -19.82 -32.92 33.50
N GLU A 277 -18.90 -32.35 34.26
CA GLU A 277 -18.01 -31.24 33.96
C GLU A 277 -16.98 -31.49 32.84
N LEU A 278 -16.62 -30.37 32.20
CA LEU A 278 -15.48 -30.21 31.31
C LEU A 278 -14.18 -30.08 32.12
N THR A 279 -13.26 -31.02 31.92
CA THR A 279 -11.86 -30.91 32.34
C THR A 279 -10.99 -30.68 31.10
N PRO A 280 -10.12 -29.65 31.03
CA PRO A 280 -9.24 -29.44 29.90
C PRO A 280 -7.98 -30.30 30.04
N LEU A 281 -7.75 -31.17 29.05
CA LEU A 281 -6.53 -32.00 28.95
C LEU A 281 -5.34 -31.17 28.45
N ARG A 282 -4.34 -31.09 29.31
CA ARG A 282 -2.96 -30.70 29.04
C ARG A 282 -2.27 -31.82 28.25
N ARG A 283 -1.70 -31.55 27.08
CA ARG A 283 -0.66 -32.41 26.46
C ARG A 283 0.52 -31.59 25.97
N THR A 284 1.68 -32.13 26.33
CA THR A 284 3.06 -31.73 26.09
C THR A 284 3.47 -31.87 24.62
N GLY A 285 4.45 -31.07 24.17
CA GLY A 285 4.96 -31.00 22.79
C GLY A 285 5.67 -32.27 22.26
N PRO A 286 6.23 -32.21 21.03
CA PRO A 286 7.61 -31.73 20.88
C PRO A 286 7.87 -30.87 19.62
N ALA A 287 9.13 -30.44 19.51
CA ALA A 287 9.72 -29.48 18.58
C ALA A 287 9.57 -29.78 17.07
N GLY A 288 9.58 -28.71 16.26
CA GLY A 288 10.01 -28.72 14.86
C GLY A 288 9.14 -27.93 13.89
N GLY A 289 9.71 -26.90 13.26
CA GLY A 289 9.36 -26.51 11.89
C GLY A 289 8.35 -25.37 11.68
N ASN A 290 8.88 -24.27 11.10
CA ASN A 290 8.27 -23.38 10.10
C ASN A 290 6.95 -22.62 10.39
N ALA A 291 7.12 -21.30 10.48
CA ALA A 291 6.45 -20.28 9.66
C ALA A 291 4.93 -20.38 9.43
N ALA A 292 4.17 -19.47 10.06
CA ALA A 292 3.02 -18.82 9.44
C ALA A 292 2.69 -17.52 10.20
N MET A 293 3.29 -16.42 9.73
CA MET A 293 2.90 -15.06 10.07
C MET A 293 1.60 -14.76 9.32
N VAL A 294 0.47 -14.79 10.01
CA VAL A 294 -0.84 -14.43 9.46
C VAL A 294 -0.91 -12.90 9.42
N CYS A 295 -0.40 -12.31 8.34
CA CYS A 295 -0.69 -10.92 7.96
C CYS A 295 -2.06 -10.86 7.29
N GLY A 296 -3.10 -10.58 8.07
CA GLY A 296 -4.41 -10.20 7.57
C GLY A 296 -4.41 -8.74 7.11
N GLY A 297 -3.92 -8.50 5.89
CA GLY A 297 -4.03 -7.22 5.20
C GLY A 297 -4.60 -7.46 3.81
N SER A 298 -5.91 -7.23 3.64
CA SER A 298 -6.57 -7.30 2.35
C SER A 298 -6.00 -6.23 1.42
N ILE A 299 -5.17 -6.64 0.46
CA ILE A 299 -4.79 -5.84 -0.70
C ILE A 299 -6.01 -5.81 -1.61
N VAL A 300 -6.81 -4.74 -1.50
CA VAL A 300 -7.88 -4.46 -2.46
C VAL A 300 -7.23 -3.91 -3.72
N SER A 301 -7.07 -4.81 -4.70
CA SER A 301 -6.78 -4.48 -6.09
C SER A 301 -7.80 -3.48 -6.63
N THR A 302 -7.34 -2.32 -7.09
CA THR A 302 -8.16 -1.41 -7.90
C THR A 302 -7.37 -1.04 -9.15
N THR A 303 -7.63 -1.76 -10.24
CA THR A 303 -7.42 -1.32 -11.62
C THR A 303 -8.76 -1.40 -12.36
N PRO A 304 -9.21 -0.36 -13.07
CA PRO A 304 -10.22 -0.52 -14.09
C PRO A 304 -9.57 -1.07 -15.37
N SER A 305 -10.21 -2.11 -15.91
CA SER A 305 -10.14 -2.68 -17.26
C SER A 305 -9.13 -2.09 -18.28
N PHE A 306 -8.15 -2.91 -18.67
CA PHE A 306 -7.65 -2.94 -20.04
C PHE A 306 -7.71 -4.38 -20.55
N GLY A 307 -8.85 -4.73 -21.16
CA GLY A 307 -8.98 -5.89 -22.02
C GLY A 307 -8.74 -5.45 -23.45
N VAL A 308 -7.51 -5.56 -23.93
CA VAL A 308 -7.19 -5.56 -25.37
C VAL A 308 -6.33 -6.78 -25.65
N LEU A 309 -7.03 -7.83 -26.08
CA LEU A 309 -6.68 -8.80 -27.11
C LEU A 309 -5.19 -9.22 -27.24
N CYS A 310 -4.90 -10.45 -26.77
CA CYS A 310 -3.76 -11.23 -27.22
C CYS A 310 -4.29 -12.56 -27.79
N ALA A 311 -4.29 -12.69 -29.11
CA ALA A 311 -4.48 -13.95 -29.83
C ALA A 311 -3.74 -13.88 -31.17
N ILE A 312 -2.41 -13.95 -31.12
CA ILE A 312 -1.57 -14.36 -32.25
C ILE A 312 -0.65 -15.47 -31.74
N GLY A 313 -0.79 -16.67 -32.30
CA GLY A 313 0.22 -17.71 -32.15
C GLY A 313 -0.27 -19.13 -32.43
N GLY A 314 0.01 -19.62 -33.64
CA GLY A 314 0.31 -21.05 -33.86
C GLY A 314 -0.32 -21.68 -35.08
N GLY A 315 0.50 -22.06 -36.08
CA GLY A 315 0.08 -22.98 -37.13
C GLY A 315 0.87 -22.94 -38.43
N SER A 316 2.14 -23.37 -38.37
CA SER A 316 3.03 -23.69 -39.50
C SER A 316 2.37 -24.57 -40.58
N SER A 317 2.43 -24.17 -41.85
CA SER A 317 2.11 -25.01 -43.00
C SER A 317 3.38 -25.55 -43.66
N SER A 318 3.41 -26.88 -43.75
CA SER A 318 4.44 -27.72 -44.33
C SER A 318 4.46 -27.68 -45.85
N SER A 319 5.67 -27.80 -46.39
CA SER A 319 6.00 -28.11 -47.79
C SER A 319 5.26 -29.34 -48.32
N GLY A 320 4.77 -29.26 -49.56
CA GLY A 320 4.31 -30.41 -50.34
C GLY A 320 4.15 -30.02 -51.80
N GLY A 321 5.17 -30.29 -52.61
CA GLY A 321 5.07 -30.22 -54.07
C GLY A 321 4.31 -31.41 -54.64
N GLY A 322 3.63 -31.20 -55.76
CA GLY A 322 2.96 -32.26 -56.51
C GLY A 322 2.19 -31.66 -57.68
N GLY A 323 2.63 -31.96 -58.90
CA GLY A 323 2.15 -31.38 -60.15
C GLY A 323 0.76 -31.82 -60.61
N GLY A 324 0.35 -31.30 -61.77
CA GLY A 324 -0.78 -31.82 -62.54
C GLY A 324 -1.48 -30.71 -63.31
N GLY A 325 -1.42 -30.78 -64.64
CA GLY A 325 -1.93 -29.77 -65.57
C GLY A 325 -3.45 -29.80 -65.78
N GLY A 326 -3.87 -28.91 -66.68
CA GLY A 326 -5.22 -28.82 -67.25
C GLY A 326 -5.71 -27.38 -67.21
N ASP A 327 -6.43 -26.86 -68.19
CA ASP A 327 -6.67 -27.26 -69.56
C ASP A 327 -7.23 -26.01 -70.22
N ASN A 328 -6.89 -25.78 -71.48
CA ASN A 328 -7.35 -24.63 -72.24
C ASN A 328 -8.57 -25.05 -73.09
N GLY A 329 -9.70 -24.38 -72.90
CA GLY A 329 -10.90 -24.46 -73.74
C GLY A 329 -11.97 -23.57 -73.10
N GLY A 330 -12.54 -22.55 -73.73
CA GLY A 330 -12.86 -22.38 -75.13
C GLY A 330 -14.39 -22.42 -75.27
N GLY A 331 -15.01 -21.27 -75.57
CA GLY A 331 -16.37 -21.20 -76.10
C GLY A 331 -17.34 -20.31 -75.32
N GLY A 332 -17.84 -19.26 -76.00
CA GLY A 332 -18.94 -18.42 -75.58
C GLY A 332 -18.83 -17.01 -76.13
#